data_AF-A0A6L9QVB2-F1
#
_entry.id   AF-A0A6L9QVB2-F1
#
_cell.length_a   1.000
_cell.length_b   1.000
_cell.length_c   1.000
_cell.angle_alpha   90.00
_cell.angle_beta   90.00
_cell.angle_gamma   90.00
#
_symmetry.space_group_name_H-M   'P 1'
#
loop_
_entity.id
_entity.type
_entity.pdbx_description
1 polymer ?
#
loop_
_entity_poly.entity_id
_entity_poly.type
_entity_poly.pdbx_seq_one_letter_code
_entity_poly.pdbx_strand_id
1 'polypeptide(L)'
;MNDHETRTDENIERLAGELHERVRALNHLTQGSPGLTEPAAAYTVLGNLAQTSFRLAQTAEQIDAFLTRELDAGRLGHDQSEDPVPALTTVHNALASAAEQAADLGDDFRRAASALAPIHSLEAGESPSLDRQAAAELADREDAQVVSAGNDFPQTIGEVLPSADPAVDVPPELRSPPQPPHPRRGR
;
A
#
# COMPACT_ATOMS: atom_id res chain seq x y z
N MET A 1 14.17 -13.21 35.41
CA MET A 1 14.39 -12.28 34.29
C MET A 1 15.71 -12.67 33.68
N ASN A 2 15.68 -13.20 32.46
CA ASN A 2 16.84 -13.84 31.85
C ASN A 2 17.69 -12.79 31.12
N ASP A 3 19.02 -12.89 31.17
CA ASP A 3 19.95 -11.94 30.50
C ASP A 3 19.66 -11.72 29.00
N HIS A 4 18.99 -12.69 28.35
CA HIS A 4 18.55 -12.61 26.96
C HIS A 4 17.37 -11.62 26.77
N GLU A 5 16.43 -11.54 27.71
CA GLU A 5 15.27 -10.65 27.66
C GLU A 5 15.74 -9.19 27.79
N THR A 6 16.59 -8.90 28.78
CA THR A 6 17.20 -7.58 28.96
C THR A 6 17.97 -7.12 27.73
N ARG A 7 18.76 -8.02 27.12
CA ARG A 7 19.47 -7.71 25.87
C ARG A 7 18.52 -7.49 24.68
N THR A 8 17.33 -8.06 24.70
CA THR A 8 16.32 -7.85 23.65
C THR A 8 15.68 -6.47 23.80
N ASP A 9 15.31 -6.09 25.02
CA ASP A 9 14.71 -4.79 25.32
C ASP A 9 15.69 -3.64 25.01
N GLU A 10 16.95 -3.75 25.44
CA GLU A 10 18.02 -2.79 25.11
C GLU A 10 18.20 -2.61 23.59
N ASN A 11 18.04 -3.69 22.81
CA ASN A 11 18.12 -3.62 21.36
C ASN A 11 16.90 -2.94 20.74
N ILE A 12 15.70 -3.17 21.28
CA ILE A 12 14.47 -2.50 20.83
C ILE A 12 14.59 -1.00 21.07
N GLU A 13 15.00 -0.60 22.28
CA GLU A 13 15.20 0.81 22.66
C GLU A 13 16.26 1.49 21.78
N ARG A 14 17.40 0.82 21.55
CA ARG A 14 18.45 1.34 20.66
C ARG A 14 17.93 1.55 19.24
N LEU A 15 17.20 0.60 18.68
CA LEU A 15 16.65 0.70 17.32
C LEU A 15 15.60 1.82 17.22
N ALA A 16 14.77 2.02 18.24
CA ALA A 16 13.83 3.14 18.29
C ALA A 16 14.57 4.50 18.32
N GLY A 17 15.65 4.60 19.11
CA GLY A 17 16.51 5.79 19.13
C GLY A 17 17.21 6.04 17.79
N GLU A 18 17.73 5.00 17.14
CA GLU A 18 18.32 5.11 15.81
C GLU A 18 17.29 5.58 14.76
N LEU A 19 16.06 5.09 14.80
CA LEU A 19 14.99 5.55 13.92
C LEU A 19 14.72 7.05 14.08
N HIS A 20 14.63 7.54 15.33
CA HIS A 20 14.47 8.96 15.62
C HIS A 20 15.58 9.81 14.98
N GLU A 21 16.84 9.42 15.17
CA GLU A 21 17.99 10.13 14.61
C GLU A 21 18.04 10.07 13.08
N ARG A 22 17.60 8.95 12.47
CA ARG A 22 17.51 8.84 11.01
C ARG A 22 16.45 9.76 10.42
N VAL A 23 15.29 9.88 11.06
CA VAL A 23 14.25 10.84 10.64
C VAL A 23 14.75 12.27 10.79
N ARG A 24 15.43 12.59 11.89
CA ARG A 24 16.07 13.91 12.08
C ARG A 24 17.09 14.22 10.98
N ALA A 25 17.98 13.27 10.67
CA ALA A 25 18.98 13.42 9.62
C ALA A 25 18.33 13.61 8.24
N LEU A 26 17.27 12.83 7.94
CA LEU A 26 16.50 12.98 6.72
C LEU A 26 15.90 14.39 6.60
N ASN A 27 15.25 14.89 7.66
CA ASN A 27 14.67 16.24 7.69
C ASN A 27 15.72 17.34 7.47
N HIS A 28 16.92 17.18 8.05
CA HIS A 28 18.01 18.12 7.81
C HIS A 28 18.51 18.10 6.36
N LEU A 29 18.61 16.92 5.75
CA LEU A 29 19.03 16.79 4.35
C LEU A 29 17.98 17.32 3.37
N THR A 30 16.70 17.14 3.65
CA THR A 30 15.62 17.65 2.79
C THR A 30 15.44 19.17 2.90
N GLN A 31 15.76 19.77 4.05
CA GLN A 31 15.72 21.22 4.27
C GLN A 31 17.01 21.96 3.85
N GLY A 32 18.17 21.29 3.92
CA GLY A 32 19.47 21.88 3.64
C GLY A 32 19.70 22.26 2.17
N SER A 33 20.76 23.00 1.87
CA SER A 33 21.18 23.28 0.49
C SER A 33 22.15 22.19 0.00
N PRO A 34 21.99 21.63 -1.22
CA PRO A 34 20.94 21.93 -2.20
C PRO A 34 19.59 21.24 -1.92
N GLY A 35 19.53 20.30 -0.98
CA GLY A 35 18.31 19.58 -0.62
C GLY A 35 17.98 18.47 -1.61
N LEU A 36 16.69 18.22 -1.84
CA LEU A 36 16.25 17.36 -2.93
C LEU A 36 16.49 18.06 -4.28
N THR A 37 17.28 17.44 -5.15
CA THR A 37 17.65 18.02 -6.45
C THR A 37 16.87 17.45 -7.64
N GLU A 38 16.26 16.27 -7.47
CA GLU A 38 15.60 15.53 -8.56
C GLU A 38 14.25 14.94 -8.10
N PRO A 39 13.19 15.00 -8.93
CA PRO A 39 11.90 14.36 -8.67
C PRO A 39 12.03 12.85 -8.39
N ALA A 40 12.94 12.16 -9.07
CA ALA A 40 13.19 10.73 -8.84
C ALA A 40 13.70 10.43 -7.42
N ALA A 41 14.49 11.32 -6.83
CA ALA A 41 14.94 11.20 -5.45
C ALA A 41 13.76 11.41 -4.48
N ALA A 42 12.92 12.42 -4.72
CA ALA A 42 11.70 12.65 -3.94
C ALA A 42 10.72 11.47 -4.03
N TYR A 43 10.54 10.87 -5.20
CA TYR A 43 9.73 9.66 -5.39
C TYR A 43 10.23 8.51 -4.52
N THR A 44 11.55 8.26 -4.52
CA THR A 44 12.17 7.20 -3.72
C THR A 44 11.98 7.46 -2.22
N VAL A 45 12.17 8.71 -1.78
CA VAL A 45 11.95 9.10 -0.38
C VAL A 45 10.50 8.87 0.03
N LEU A 46 9.53 9.31 -0.76
CA LEU A 46 8.11 9.11 -0.48
C LEU A 46 7.74 7.62 -0.40
N GLY A 47 8.25 6.78 -1.32
CA GLY A 47 8.03 5.33 -1.29
C GLY A 47 8.59 4.66 -0.04
N ASN A 48 9.78 5.08 0.41
CA ASN A 48 10.39 4.57 1.66
C ASN A 48 9.65 5.05 2.90
N LEU A 49 9.19 6.30 2.92
CA LEU A 49 8.39 6.84 4.01
C LEU A 49 7.04 6.12 4.10
N ALA A 50 6.39 5.82 2.98
CA ALA A 50 5.16 5.03 2.97
C ALA A 50 5.36 3.67 3.66
N GLN A 51 6.39 2.93 3.28
CA GLN A 51 6.73 1.64 3.91
C GLN A 51 7.07 1.79 5.39
N THR A 52 7.76 2.88 5.76
CA THR A 52 8.12 3.16 7.15
C THR A 52 6.86 3.38 7.99
N SER A 53 5.89 4.17 7.50
CA SER A 53 4.64 4.43 8.20
C SER A 53 3.82 3.15 8.44
N PHE A 54 3.70 2.25 7.46
CA PHE A 54 3.04 0.96 7.68
C PHE A 54 3.75 0.09 8.73
N ARG A 55 5.09 0.15 8.79
CA ARG A 55 5.86 -0.57 9.82
C ARG A 55 5.73 0.06 11.20
N LEU A 56 5.52 1.37 11.28
CA LEU A 56 5.19 2.05 12.54
C LEU A 56 3.83 1.59 13.06
N ALA A 57 2.83 1.43 12.19
CA ALA A 57 1.54 0.85 12.57
C ALA A 57 1.71 -0.56 13.16
N GLN A 58 2.47 -1.42 12.47
CA GLN A 58 2.79 -2.76 12.97
C GLN A 58 3.53 -2.73 14.33
N THR A 59 4.44 -1.77 14.52
CA THR A 59 5.17 -1.64 15.79
C THR A 59 4.22 -1.26 16.93
N ALA A 60 3.27 -0.35 16.69
CA ALA A 60 2.25 0.03 17.66
C ALA A 60 1.37 -1.18 18.05
N GLU A 61 0.91 -1.97 17.08
CA GLU A 61 0.15 -3.20 17.31
C GLU A 61 0.94 -4.24 18.12
N GLN A 62 2.25 -4.36 17.88
CA GLN A 62 3.11 -5.28 18.61
C GLN A 62 3.28 -4.87 20.09
N ILE A 63 3.43 -3.56 20.35
CA ILE A 63 3.49 -3.03 21.71
C ILE A 63 2.14 -3.28 22.42
N ASP A 64 1.03 -3.04 21.73
CA ASP A 64 -0.33 -3.25 22.25
C ASP A 64 -0.57 -4.72 22.65
N ALA A 65 -0.17 -5.65 21.77
CA ALA A 65 -0.25 -7.09 22.03
C ALA A 65 0.70 -7.54 23.15
N PHE A 66 1.86 -6.91 23.29
CA PHE A 66 2.74 -7.16 24.45
C PHE A 66 2.06 -6.76 25.75
N LEU A 67 1.53 -5.53 25.84
CA LEU A 67 0.87 -5.03 27.04
C LEU A 67 -0.35 -5.86 27.45
N THR A 68 -1.14 -6.32 26.47
CA THR A 68 -2.27 -7.23 26.72
C THR A 68 -1.79 -8.53 27.37
N ARG A 69 -0.73 -9.15 26.83
CA ARG A 69 -0.17 -10.40 27.38
C ARG A 69 0.41 -10.21 28.78
N GLU A 70 1.01 -9.06 29.07
CA GLU A 70 1.53 -8.75 30.41
C GLU A 70 0.39 -8.54 31.43
N LEU A 71 -0.70 -7.88 31.02
CA LEU A 71 -1.89 -7.70 31.85
C LEU A 71 -2.55 -9.05 32.16
N ASP A 72 -2.80 -9.86 31.14
CA ASP A 72 -3.42 -11.19 31.27
C ASP A 72 -2.63 -12.12 32.19
N ALA A 73 -1.31 -11.94 32.23
CA ALA A 73 -0.43 -12.69 33.10
C ALA A 73 -0.26 -12.10 34.50
N GLY A 74 -0.92 -10.99 34.82
CA GLY A 74 -0.81 -10.30 36.11
C GLY A 74 0.59 -9.75 36.40
N ARG A 75 1.36 -9.42 35.35
CA ARG A 75 2.74 -8.91 35.47
C ARG A 75 2.82 -7.38 35.49
N LEU A 76 1.71 -6.70 35.30
CA LEU A 76 1.63 -5.24 35.35
C LEU A 76 1.18 -4.76 36.73
N GLY A 77 1.78 -3.66 37.18
CA GLY A 77 1.38 -2.93 38.38
C GLY A 77 1.34 -1.43 38.10
N HIS A 78 0.69 -0.68 38.98
CA HIS A 78 0.67 0.78 38.93
C HIS A 78 1.55 1.36 40.04
N ASP A 79 2.34 2.40 39.75
CA ASP A 79 3.28 2.99 40.71
C ASP A 79 2.61 3.49 42.00
N GLN A 80 1.34 3.87 41.91
CA GLN A 80 0.53 4.32 43.06
C GLN A 80 -0.21 3.18 43.76
N SER A 81 0.13 1.91 43.46
CA SER A 81 -0.56 0.71 43.96
C SER A 81 -2.06 0.64 43.62
N GLU A 82 -2.46 1.33 42.54
CA GLU A 82 -3.81 1.28 41.98
C GLU A 82 -3.96 0.12 40.99
N ASP A 83 -5.20 -0.13 40.54
CA ASP A 83 -5.45 -1.04 39.43
C ASP A 83 -4.81 -0.48 38.14
N PRO A 84 -3.94 -1.23 37.42
CA PRO A 84 -3.33 -0.76 36.18
C PRO A 84 -4.31 -0.70 34.99
N VAL A 85 -5.49 -1.33 35.06
CA VAL A 85 -6.43 -1.45 33.93
C VAL A 85 -6.86 -0.09 33.34
N PRO A 86 -7.21 0.95 34.13
CA PRO A 86 -7.60 2.26 33.56
C PRO A 86 -6.45 2.95 32.81
N ALA A 87 -5.22 2.87 33.35
CA ALA A 87 -4.04 3.41 32.67
C ALA A 87 -3.77 2.65 31.37
N LEU A 88 -3.85 1.32 31.40
CA LEU A 88 -3.62 0.50 30.23
C LEU A 88 -4.68 0.70 29.15
N THR A 89 -5.94 0.89 29.53
CA THR A 89 -7.03 1.24 28.60
C THR A 89 -6.69 2.53 27.83
N THR A 90 -6.10 3.52 28.52
CA THR A 90 -5.65 4.77 27.88
C THR A 90 -4.53 4.51 26.87
N VAL A 91 -3.56 3.64 27.23
CA VAL A 91 -2.46 3.25 26.33
C VAL A 91 -2.97 2.49 25.11
N HIS A 92 -3.86 1.52 25.28
CA HIS A 92 -4.47 0.76 24.18
C HIS A 92 -5.18 1.67 23.17
N ASN A 93 -5.98 2.62 23.66
CA ASN A 93 -6.65 3.59 22.79
C ASN A 93 -5.66 4.47 22.02
N ALA A 94 -4.58 4.90 22.67
CA ALA A 94 -3.54 5.70 22.03
C ALA A 94 -2.77 4.91 20.98
N LEU A 95 -2.42 3.64 21.24
CA LEU A 95 -1.73 2.76 20.30
C LEU A 95 -2.61 2.42 19.10
N ALA A 96 -3.89 2.14 19.31
CA ALA A 96 -4.84 1.91 18.23
C ALA A 96 -4.95 3.12 17.30
N SER A 97 -5.08 4.33 17.89
CA SER A 97 -5.12 5.56 17.10
C SER A 97 -3.79 5.85 16.38
N ALA A 98 -2.66 5.56 17.03
CA ALA A 98 -1.34 5.71 16.39
C ALA A 98 -1.15 4.76 15.21
N ALA A 99 -1.64 3.51 15.31
CA ALA A 99 -1.58 2.54 14.24
C ALA A 99 -2.42 2.98 13.02
N GLU A 100 -3.64 3.46 13.26
CA GLU A 100 -4.51 4.02 12.21
C GLU A 100 -3.86 5.23 11.52
N GLN A 101 -3.39 6.21 12.30
CA GLN A 101 -2.73 7.40 11.76
C GLN A 101 -1.46 7.08 10.97
N ALA A 102 -0.69 6.08 11.41
CA ALA A 102 0.50 5.64 10.68
C ALA A 102 0.14 4.93 9.37
N ALA A 103 -0.95 4.15 9.33
CA ALA A 103 -1.44 3.57 8.09
C ALA A 103 -1.92 4.66 7.10
N ASP A 104 -2.70 5.62 7.59
CA ASP A 104 -3.16 6.76 6.79
C ASP A 104 -2.00 7.57 6.22
N LEU A 105 -0.97 7.85 7.05
CA LEU A 105 0.24 8.52 6.61
C LEU A 105 0.99 7.72 5.53
N GLY A 106 1.00 6.39 5.65
CA GLY A 106 1.57 5.49 4.64
C GLY A 106 0.84 5.60 3.30
N ASP A 107 -0.49 5.66 3.35
CA ASP A 107 -1.34 5.85 2.18
C ASP A 107 -1.14 7.21 1.52
N ASP A 108 -1.02 8.27 2.31
CA ASP A 108 -0.77 9.61 1.82
C ASP A 108 0.60 9.73 1.13
N PHE A 109 1.66 9.17 1.71
CA PHE A 109 2.97 9.13 1.05
C PHE A 109 2.95 8.31 -0.24
N ARG A 110 2.25 7.18 -0.26
CA ARG A 110 2.09 6.35 -1.47
C ARG A 110 1.33 7.11 -2.55
N ARG A 111 0.26 7.83 -2.19
CA ARG A 111 -0.50 8.69 -3.11
C ARG A 111 0.36 9.80 -3.67
N ALA A 112 1.15 10.47 -2.82
CA ALA A 112 2.10 11.51 -3.24
C ALA A 112 3.16 10.96 -4.20
N ALA A 113 3.75 9.80 -3.91
CA ALA A 113 4.70 9.14 -4.82
C ALA A 113 4.06 8.83 -6.18
N SER A 114 2.82 8.34 -6.17
CA SER A 114 2.07 8.01 -7.40
C SER A 114 1.77 9.25 -8.24
N ALA A 115 1.40 10.35 -7.60
CA ALA A 115 1.19 11.64 -8.25
C ALA A 115 2.49 12.28 -8.78
N LEU A 116 3.63 11.97 -8.15
CA LEU A 116 4.95 12.44 -8.57
C LEU A 116 5.54 11.62 -9.73
N ALA A 117 5.09 10.37 -9.93
CA ALA A 117 5.63 9.45 -10.94
C ALA A 117 5.76 10.02 -12.37
N PRO A 118 4.80 10.81 -12.91
CA PRO A 118 4.95 11.38 -14.26
C PRO A 118 5.84 12.65 -14.32
N ILE A 119 6.27 13.20 -13.18
CA ILE A 119 7.01 14.45 -13.10
C ILE A 119 8.51 14.17 -13.27
N HIS A 120 9.15 14.85 -14.21
CA HIS A 120 10.59 14.76 -14.48
C HIS A 120 11.24 16.15 -14.49
N SER A 121 12.53 16.20 -14.21
CA SER A 121 13.33 17.43 -14.34
C SER A 121 13.46 17.81 -15.82
N LEU A 122 13.39 19.11 -16.11
CA LEU A 122 13.78 19.66 -17.40
C LEU A 122 15.25 20.08 -17.31
N GLU A 123 16.07 19.69 -18.29
CA GLU A 123 17.43 20.23 -18.37
C GLU A 123 17.39 21.74 -18.61
N ALA A 124 18.35 22.48 -18.04
CA ALA A 124 18.44 23.92 -18.17
C ALA A 124 18.73 24.31 -19.64
N GLY A 125 17.67 24.47 -20.43
CA GLY A 125 17.73 24.75 -21.87
C GLY A 125 16.56 24.13 -22.66
N GLU A 126 15.89 23.12 -22.11
CA GLU A 126 14.74 22.49 -22.74
C GLU A 126 13.47 23.27 -22.37
N SER A 127 13.18 24.33 -23.13
CA SER A 127 11.83 24.90 -23.13
C SER A 127 10.83 23.79 -23.46
N PRO A 128 9.68 23.67 -22.77
CA PRO A 128 8.67 22.68 -23.11
C PRO A 128 8.29 22.91 -24.57
N SER A 129 8.71 22.00 -25.45
CA SER A 129 8.54 22.16 -26.88
C SER A 129 7.04 22.22 -27.19
N LEU A 130 6.56 23.42 -27.55
CA LEU A 130 5.20 23.66 -28.06
C LEU A 130 4.84 22.72 -29.22
N ASP A 131 5.85 22.16 -29.89
CA ASP A 131 5.71 21.16 -30.95
C ASP A 131 5.10 19.83 -30.48
N ARG A 132 5.29 19.41 -29.22
CA ARG A 132 4.73 18.15 -28.70
C ARG A 132 3.23 18.27 -28.37
N GLN A 133 2.78 19.46 -27.96
CA GLN A 133 1.35 19.76 -27.77
C GLN A 133 0.63 19.90 -29.11
N ALA A 134 1.26 20.54 -30.11
CA ALA A 134 0.71 20.60 -31.47
C ALA A 134 0.59 19.22 -32.13
N ALA A 135 1.56 18.33 -31.92
CA ALA A 135 1.49 16.95 -32.41
C ALA A 135 0.37 16.12 -31.76
N ALA A 136 0.09 16.34 -30.47
CA ALA A 136 -1.02 15.69 -29.77
C ALA A 136 -2.39 16.21 -30.25
N GLU A 137 -2.53 17.52 -30.49
CA GLU A 137 -3.75 18.11 -31.05
C GLU A 137 -4.00 17.73 -32.52
N LEU A 138 -2.94 17.40 -33.28
CA LEU A 138 -3.05 16.87 -34.64
C LEU A 138 -3.50 15.41 -34.65
N ALA A 139 -3.00 14.57 -33.74
CA ALA A 139 -3.42 13.18 -33.62
C ALA A 139 -4.90 13.03 -33.21
N ASP A 140 -5.38 13.87 -32.28
CA ASP A 140 -6.79 13.88 -31.84
C ASP A 140 -7.74 14.36 -32.97
N ARG A 141 -7.23 15.16 -33.92
CA ARG A 141 -7.95 15.58 -35.14
C ARG A 141 -7.99 14.52 -36.24
N GLU A 142 -6.98 13.65 -36.30
CA GLU A 142 -6.90 12.55 -37.27
C GLU A 142 -7.81 11.38 -36.85
N ASP A 143 -7.91 11.07 -35.56
CA ASP A 143 -8.85 10.05 -35.04
C ASP A 143 -10.33 10.47 -35.22
N ALA A 144 -10.62 11.77 -35.15
CA ALA A 144 -11.96 12.29 -35.45
C ALA A 144 -12.37 12.19 -36.94
N GLN A 145 -11.43 11.90 -37.85
CA GLN A 145 -11.69 11.75 -39.30
C GLN A 145 -11.76 10.29 -39.77
N VAL A 146 -11.53 9.31 -38.89
CA VAL A 146 -11.76 7.89 -39.24
C VAL A 146 -13.24 7.57 -39.06
N VAL A 147 -14.00 7.73 -40.14
CA VAL A 147 -15.36 7.19 -40.23
C VAL A 147 -15.30 5.67 -39.98
N SER A 148 -15.96 5.23 -38.92
CA SER A 148 -16.09 3.83 -38.52
C SER A 148 -16.44 2.93 -39.71
N ALA A 149 -15.53 2.04 -40.09
CA ALA A 149 -15.73 1.00 -41.10
C ALA A 149 -16.57 -0.18 -40.55
N GLY A 150 -17.61 0.11 -39.78
CA GLY A 150 -18.46 -0.90 -39.13
C GLY A 150 -19.53 -1.53 -40.02
N ASN A 151 -19.73 -1.03 -41.25
CA ASN A 151 -20.90 -1.37 -42.07
C ASN A 151 -20.60 -2.25 -43.30
N ASP A 152 -19.38 -2.77 -43.47
CA ASP A 152 -18.97 -3.48 -44.70
C ASP A 152 -18.49 -4.93 -44.49
N PHE A 153 -18.90 -5.56 -43.38
CA PHE A 153 -18.67 -6.99 -43.16
C PHE A 153 -19.91 -7.82 -43.54
N PRO A 154 -19.75 -8.96 -44.23
CA PRO A 154 -20.86 -9.88 -44.46
C PRO A 154 -21.40 -10.44 -43.13
N GLN A 155 -22.73 -10.61 -43.06
CA GLN A 155 -23.47 -11.09 -41.91
C GLN A 155 -22.83 -12.34 -41.28
N THR A 156 -22.79 -12.38 -39.94
CA THR A 156 -22.24 -13.52 -39.20
C THR A 156 -23.14 -14.75 -39.35
N ILE A 157 -22.54 -15.94 -39.35
CA ILE A 157 -23.21 -17.24 -39.59
C ILE A 157 -24.42 -17.49 -38.65
N GLY A 158 -24.48 -16.80 -37.50
CA GLY A 158 -25.63 -16.86 -36.58
C GLY A 158 -26.93 -16.27 -37.13
N GLU A 159 -26.88 -15.41 -38.14
CA GLU A 159 -28.08 -14.77 -38.73
C GLU A 159 -28.74 -15.60 -39.85
N VAL A 160 -28.06 -16.65 -40.35
CA VAL A 160 -28.54 -17.46 -41.50
C VAL A 160 -29.17 -18.79 -41.07
N LEU A 161 -29.06 -19.18 -39.81
CA LEU A 161 -29.64 -20.44 -39.31
C LEU A 161 -30.98 -20.19 -38.60
N PRO A 162 -32.03 -20.98 -38.91
CA PRO A 162 -33.28 -20.91 -38.17
C PRO A 162 -33.05 -21.30 -36.70
N SER A 163 -33.52 -20.45 -35.79
CA SER A 163 -33.48 -20.67 -34.35
C SER A 163 -34.05 -22.03 -33.97
N ALA A 164 -33.22 -22.90 -33.38
CA ALA A 164 -33.72 -24.10 -32.72
C ALA A 164 -34.35 -23.68 -31.37
N ASP A 165 -35.60 -24.11 -31.18
CA ASP A 165 -36.40 -23.92 -29.95
C ASP A 165 -35.65 -24.33 -28.67
N PRO A 166 -35.97 -23.72 -27.52
CA PRO A 166 -35.38 -24.07 -26.24
C PRO A 166 -36.06 -25.32 -25.65
N ALA A 167 -35.27 -26.03 -24.83
CA ALA A 167 -35.63 -27.11 -23.90
C ALA A 167 -35.35 -28.55 -24.37
N VAL A 168 -34.21 -29.08 -23.92
CA VAL A 168 -34.18 -30.43 -23.34
C VAL A 168 -33.41 -30.35 -22.03
N ASP A 169 -34.15 -30.48 -20.94
CA ASP A 169 -33.68 -30.61 -19.58
C ASP A 169 -32.88 -31.93 -19.46
N VAL A 170 -31.56 -31.83 -19.27
CA VAL A 170 -30.69 -33.02 -19.16
C VAL A 170 -30.87 -33.63 -17.77
N PRO A 171 -31.29 -34.91 -17.64
CA PRO A 171 -31.48 -35.56 -16.35
C PRO A 171 -30.20 -35.55 -15.49
N PRO A 172 -30.31 -35.37 -14.16
CA PRO A 172 -29.17 -35.14 -13.28
C PRO A 172 -28.20 -36.33 -13.14
N GLU A 173 -28.53 -37.50 -13.67
CA GLU A 173 -27.77 -38.74 -13.50
C GLU A 173 -26.51 -38.86 -14.38
N LEU A 174 -26.31 -37.96 -15.35
CA LEU A 174 -25.10 -37.91 -16.20
C LEU A 174 -24.09 -36.83 -15.77
N ARG A 175 -24.31 -36.13 -14.67
CA ARG A 175 -23.36 -35.14 -14.15
C ARG A 175 -22.31 -35.85 -13.30
N SER A 176 -21.08 -35.96 -13.82
CA SER A 176 -19.94 -36.39 -13.00
C SER A 176 -19.73 -35.42 -11.83
N PRO A 177 -19.54 -35.90 -10.59
CA PRO A 177 -19.31 -35.04 -9.44
C PRO A 177 -17.95 -34.33 -9.55
N PRO A 178 -17.83 -33.08 -9.03
CA PRO A 178 -16.57 -32.35 -9.04
C PRO A 178 -15.52 -33.07 -8.18
N GLN A 179 -14.34 -33.31 -8.75
CA GLN A 179 -13.21 -33.92 -8.05
C GLN A 179 -12.71 -33.00 -6.92
N PRO A 180 -12.50 -33.51 -5.69
CA PRO A 180 -11.92 -32.72 -4.61
C PRO A 180 -10.44 -32.40 -4.87
N PRO A 181 -9.95 -31.21 -4.50
CA PRO A 181 -8.56 -30.80 -4.72
C PRO A 181 -7.58 -31.63 -3.89
N HIS A 182 -6.49 -32.07 -4.51
CA HIS A 182 -5.45 -32.86 -3.83
C HIS A 182 -4.67 -32.03 -2.79
N PRO A 183 -4.30 -32.62 -1.63
CA PRO A 183 -3.50 -31.92 -0.63
C PRO A 183 -2.07 -31.73 -1.11
N ARG A 184 -1.58 -30.48 -1.06
CA ARG A 184 -0.17 -30.14 -1.29
C ARG A 184 0.68 -30.77 -0.18
N ARG A 185 1.60 -31.67 -0.54
CA ARG A 185 2.65 -32.15 0.36
C ARG A 185 3.54 -30.97 0.74
N GLY A 186 3.59 -30.68 2.04
CA GLY A 186 4.51 -29.71 2.61
C GLY A 186 5.97 -30.12 2.42
N ARG A 187 6.82 -29.10 2.38
CA ARG A 187 8.25 -29.20 2.62
C ARG A 187 8.68 -28.01 3.43
#